data_AF-A0A955FKI4-F1
#
_entry.id   AF-A0A955FKI4-F1
#
_cell.length_a   1.000
_cell.length_b   1.000
_cell.length_c   1.000
_cell.angle_alpha   90.00
_cell.angle_beta   90.00
_cell.angle_gamma   90.00
#
_symmetry.space_group_name_H-M   'P 1'
#
loop_
_entity.id
_entity.type
_entity.pdbx_description
1 polymer ?
#
loop_
_entity_poly.entity_id
_entity_poly.type
_entity_poly.pdbx_seq_one_letter_code
_entity_poly.pdbx_strand_id
1 'polypeptide(L)' 'MSTSIADILGKRKPEEPPEIVMIKSFVRDNYDADCTVHMKPGMIIIQVSSAGLAGSLRMRLHELQAEVGSAYRLTIRIS' A
#
# COMPACT_ATOMS: atom_id res chain seq x y z
N MET A 1 24.48 13.74 24.41
CA MET A 1 24.87 12.64 23.49
C MET A 1 23.91 11.50 23.77
N SER A 2 22.90 11.16 22.99
CA SER A 2 22.78 11.10 21.53
C SER A 2 21.31 11.33 21.15
N THR A 3 20.99 12.47 20.56
CA THR A 3 19.67 12.72 19.98
C THR A 3 19.56 11.86 18.72
N SER A 4 18.97 10.68 18.88
CA SER A 4 18.84 9.66 17.86
C SER A 4 18.16 10.22 16.62
N ILE A 5 18.88 10.23 15.50
CA ILE A 5 18.34 10.47 14.15
C ILE A 5 17.13 9.55 13.86
N ALA A 6 17.02 8.42 14.57
CA ALA A 6 15.89 7.51 14.56
C ALA A 6 14.54 8.16 14.95
N ASP A 7 14.51 9.16 15.85
CA ASP A 7 13.27 9.82 16.27
C ASP A 7 12.72 10.82 15.24
N ILE A 8 13.61 11.43 14.44
CA ILE A 8 13.22 12.40 13.40
C ILE A 8 12.63 11.67 12.18
N LEU A 9 13.04 10.43 11.93
CA LEU A 9 12.50 9.59 10.85
C LEU A 9 11.09 9.06 11.15
N GLY A 10 10.67 9.00 12.42
CA GLY A 10 9.36 8.50 12.86
C GLY A 10 8.19 9.48 12.65
N LYS A 11 8.45 10.74 12.27
CA LYS A 11 7.43 11.78 12.06
C LYS A 11 7.05 12.02 10.60
N ARG A 12 7.36 11.12 9.67
CA ARG A 12 6.60 11.08 8.42
C ARG A 12 5.22 10.52 8.76
N LYS A 13 4.29 11.40 9.10
CA LYS A 13 2.90 11.22 8.67
C LYS A 13 2.93 11.63 7.19
N PRO A 14 3.00 10.70 6.22
CA PRO A 14 2.53 11.09 4.90
C PRO A 14 1.05 11.42 5.11
N GLU A 15 0.59 12.54 4.59
CA GLU A 15 -0.81 12.65 4.21
C GLU A 15 -1.04 11.50 3.22
N GLU A 16 -1.45 10.34 3.74
CA GLU A 16 -1.64 9.15 2.92
C GLU A 16 -2.77 9.50 1.96
N PRO A 17 -2.52 9.45 0.64
CA PRO A 17 -3.54 9.68 -0.35
C PRO A 17 -4.77 8.79 -0.06
N PRO A 18 -6.00 9.27 -0.31
CA PRO A 18 -7.22 8.51 -0.03
C PRO A 18 -7.20 7.10 -0.67
N GLU A 19 -6.49 6.95 -1.79
CA GLU A 19 -6.24 5.68 -2.48
C GLU A 19 -5.47 4.68 -1.60
N ILE A 20 -4.46 5.15 -0.86
CA ILE A 20 -3.68 4.29 0.05
C ILE A 20 -4.56 3.78 1.19
N VAL A 21 -5.36 4.68 1.78
CA VAL A 21 -6.25 4.35 2.90
C VAL A 21 -7.31 3.35 2.46
N MET A 22 -7.90 3.55 1.27
CA MET A 22 -8.85 2.62 0.67
C MET A 22 -8.22 1.23 0.45
N ILE A 23 -7.04 1.15 -0.17
CA ILE A 23 -6.37 -0.13 -0.42
C ILE A 23 -6.06 -0.86 0.90
N LYS A 24 -5.51 -0.16 1.90
CA LYS A 24 -5.21 -0.75 3.21
C LYS A 24 -6.47 -1.26 3.91
N SER A 25 -7.54 -0.48 3.90
CA SER A 25 -8.83 -0.87 4.51
C SER A 25 -9.42 -2.07 3.78
N PHE A 26 -9.41 -2.06 2.45
CA PHE A 26 -9.88 -3.17 1.63
C PHE A 26 -9.13 -4.48 1.95
N VAL A 27 -7.79 -4.43 2.06
CA VAL A 27 -6.99 -5.61 2.35
C VAL A 27 -7.27 -6.12 3.77
N ARG A 28 -7.41 -5.22 4.72
CA ARG A 28 -7.75 -5.56 6.10
C ARG A 28 -9.15 -6.18 6.20
N ASP A 29 -10.15 -5.57 5.56
CA ASP A 29 -11.55 -6.01 5.62
C ASP A 29 -11.77 -7.37 4.92
N ASN A 30 -11.03 -7.64 3.84
CA ASN A 30 -11.19 -8.89 3.07
C ASN A 30 -10.28 -10.03 3.52
N TYR A 31 -9.09 -9.73 4.03
CA TYR A 31 -8.05 -10.73 4.28
C TYR A 31 -7.52 -10.75 5.71
N ASP A 32 -7.99 -9.85 6.58
CA ASP A 32 -7.51 -9.67 7.96
C ASP A 32 -5.97 -9.59 8.04
N ALA A 33 -5.36 -8.96 7.02
CA ALA A 33 -3.93 -8.91 6.82
C ALA A 33 -3.44 -7.47 6.66
N ASP A 34 -2.24 -7.21 7.17
CA ASP A 34 -1.56 -5.93 6.98
C ASP A 34 -0.85 -5.88 5.62
N CYS A 35 -0.96 -4.74 4.95
CA CYS A 35 -0.20 -4.44 3.75
C CYS A 35 0.43 -3.05 3.84
N THR A 36 1.65 -2.93 3.30
CA THR A 36 2.35 -1.66 3.20
C THR A 36 2.16 -1.10 1.79
N VAL A 37 1.53 0.06 1.67
CA VAL A 37 1.32 0.70 0.35
C VAL A 37 2.24 1.91 0.24
N HIS A 38 2.95 2.01 -0.88
CA HIS A 38 3.83 3.11 -1.22
C HIS A 38 3.42 3.73 -2.55
N MET A 39 3.08 5.02 -2.54
CA MET A 39 2.86 5.76 -3.78
C MET A 39 4.19 6.31 -4.32
N LYS A 40 4.40 6.14 -5.63
CA LYS A 40 5.47 6.75 -6.41
C LYS A 40 4.85 7.56 -7.56
N PRO A 41 5.59 8.51 -8.17
CA PRO A 41 5.11 9.24 -9.34
C PRO A 41 4.67 8.26 -10.45
N GLY A 42 3.37 8.25 -10.76
CA GLY A 42 2.77 7.39 -11.79
C GLY A 42 2.56 5.91 -11.41
N MET A 43 2.86 5.48 -10.18
CA MET A 43 2.64 4.09 -9.77
C MET A 43 2.37 3.92 -8.27
N ILE A 44 1.55 2.93 -7.91
CA ILE A 44 1.27 2.55 -6.52
C ILE A 44 1.85 1.17 -6.29
N ILE A 45 2.70 1.02 -5.28
CA ILE A 45 3.36 -0.23 -4.92
C ILE A 45 2.69 -0.78 -3.65
N ILE A 46 2.06 -1.94 -3.76
CA ILE A 46 1.45 -2.66 -2.65
C ILE A 46 2.43 -3.75 -2.23
N GLN A 47 3.01 -3.62 -1.04
CA GLN A 47 3.85 -4.62 -0.41
C GLN A 47 3.02 -5.48 0.55
N VAL A 48 3.13 -6.78 0.37
CA VAL A 48 2.46 -7.78 1.20
C VAL A 48 3.45 -8.83 1.67
N SER A 49 3.23 -9.33 2.88
CA SER A 49 4.05 -10.37 3.51
C SER A 49 3.76 -11.79 3.01
N SER A 50 2.68 -11.98 2.27
CA SER A 50 2.24 -13.30 1.79
C SER A 50 2.06 -13.34 0.28
N ALA A 51 2.61 -14.38 -0.36
CA ALA A 51 2.41 -14.66 -1.77
C ALA A 51 0.96 -15.03 -2.10
N GLY A 52 0.25 -15.69 -1.16
CA GLY A 52 -1.18 -15.99 -1.31
C GLY A 52 -2.02 -14.72 -1.33
N LEU A 53 -1.75 -13.81 -0.38
CA LEU A 53 -2.38 -12.50 -0.34
C LEU A 53 -2.09 -11.70 -1.62
N ALA A 54 -0.86 -11.74 -2.12
CA ALA A 54 -0.48 -11.11 -3.38
C ALA A 54 -1.24 -11.66 -4.60
N GLY A 55 -1.51 -12.97 -4.63
CA GLY A 55 -2.28 -13.61 -5.69
C GLY A 55 -3.74 -13.19 -5.66
N SER A 56 -4.36 -13.18 -4.47
CA SER A 56 -5.75 -12.75 -4.31
C SER A 56 -5.93 -11.27 -4.60
N LEU A 57 -5.02 -10.41 -4.13
CA LEU A 57 -5.00 -8.99 -4.47
C LEU A 57 -4.81 -8.78 -5.97
N ARG A 58 -3.97 -9.56 -6.67
CA ARG A 58 -3.82 -9.45 -8.13
C ARG A 58 -5.14 -9.65 -8.86
N MET A 59 -5.97 -10.58 -8.41
CA MET A 59 -7.28 -10.84 -9.05
C MET A 59 -8.22 -9.64 -8.89
N ARG A 60 -8.18 -8.97 -7.74
CA ARG A 60 -9.02 -7.79 -7.45
C ARG A 60 -8.35 -6.46 -7.77
N LEU A 61 -7.09 -6.48 -8.19
CA LEU A 61 -6.32 -5.27 -8.52
C LEU A 61 -6.98 -4.51 -9.68
N HIS A 62 -7.60 -5.24 -10.60
CA HIS A 62 -8.32 -4.65 -11.73
C HIS A 62 -9.55 -3.85 -11.29
N GLU A 63 -10.26 -4.32 -10.25
CA GLU A 63 -11.40 -3.60 -9.65
C GLU A 63 -10.91 -2.33 -8.93
N LEU A 64 -9.86 -2.47 -8.10
CA LEU A 64 -9.21 -1.34 -7.43
C LEU A 64 -8.67 -0.30 -8.44
N GLN A 65 -8.11 -0.74 -9.56
CA GLN A 65 -7.62 0.14 -10.62
C GLN A 65 -8.75 0.90 -11.31
N ALA A 66 -9.93 0.28 -11.44
CA ALA A 66 -11.12 0.94 -11.98
C ALA A 66 -11.67 2.01 -11.01
N GLU A 67 -11.64 1.76 -9.69
CA GLU A 67 -12.11 2.71 -8.68
C GLU A 67 -11.14 3.87 -8.42
N VAL A 68 -9.84 3.60 -8.37
CA VAL A 68 -8.79 4.63 -8.16
C VAL A 68 -8.56 5.48 -9.42
N GLY A 69 -9.02 5.00 -10.57
CA GLY A 69 -8.78 5.62 -11.87
C GLY A 69 -7.41 5.23 -12.43
N SER A 70 -7.36 5.05 -13.75
CA SER A 70 -6.21 4.51 -14.48
C SER A 70 -4.95 5.40 -14.52
N ALA A 71 -4.88 6.45 -13.70
CA ALA A 71 -3.75 7.37 -13.63
C ALA A 71 -2.49 6.75 -13.00
N TYR A 72 -2.66 5.71 -12.17
CA TYR A 72 -1.56 5.09 -11.44
C TYR A 72 -1.40 3.61 -11.78
N ARG A 73 -0.18 3.20 -12.12
CA ARG A 73 0.15 1.79 -12.32
C ARG A 73 0.24 1.07 -10.98
N LEU A 74 -0.72 0.20 -10.66
CA LEU A 74 -0.65 -0.61 -9.44
C LEU A 74 0.34 -1.79 -9.62
N THR A 75 1.22 -2.00 -8.65
CA THR A 75 2.24 -3.05 -8.65
C THR A 75 2.25 -3.75 -7.31
N ILE A 76 2.09 -5.07 -7.30
CA ILE A 76 2.15 -5.87 -6.07
C ILE A 76 3.54 -6.49 -5.93
N ARG A 77 4.17 -6.26 -4.78
CA ARG A 77 5.47 -6.83 -4.40
C ARG A 77 5.32 -7.66 -3.14
N ILE A 78 5.95 -8.83 -3.12
CA ILE A 78 6.04 -9.68 -1.93
C ILE A 78 7.37 -9.35 -1.24
N SER A 79 7.37 -9.20 0.08
CA SER A 79 8.57 -8.98 0.90
C SER A 79 8.65 -9.97 2.05
#